data_AF-A0A9J7BJ40-F1
#
_entry.id   AF-A0A9J7BJ40-F1
#
_cell.length_a   1.000
_cell.length_b   1.000
_cell.length_c   1.000
_cell.angle_alpha   90.00
_cell.angle_beta   90.00
_cell.angle_gamma   90.00
#
_symmetry.space_group_name_H-M   'P 1'
#
loop_
_entity.id
_entity.type
_entity.pdbx_description
1 polymer ?
#
loop_
_entity_poly.entity_id
_entity_poly.type
_entity_poly.pdbx_seq_one_letter_code
_entity_poly.pdbx_strand_id
1 'polypeptide(L)'
;MTQTRGNGQFSGTRQATGPNGGTYTNQKTAGNGQYSDTRTAIGPNGATYSSERSAQPGELTSTKTAVGPNGATYTDQRTVSNGQVTNSRTVTPAPQP
;
A
#
# COMPACT_ATOMS: atom_id res chain seq x y z
N MET A 1 12.71 -5.50 12.51
CA MET A 1 11.53 -6.23 11.99
C MET A 1 10.85 -6.88 13.16
N THR A 2 9.53 -6.82 13.24
CA THR A 2 8.72 -7.45 14.28
C THR A 2 7.73 -8.41 13.64
N GLN A 3 7.50 -9.58 14.21
CA GLN A 3 6.57 -10.56 13.68
C GLN A 3 6.02 -11.48 14.76
N THR A 4 4.72 -11.78 14.65
CA THR A 4 4.01 -12.74 15.48
C THR A 4 3.32 -13.76 14.56
N ARG A 5 3.41 -15.05 14.91
CA ARG A 5 2.70 -16.14 14.22
C ARG A 5 2.10 -17.09 15.25
N GLY A 6 0.87 -17.53 15.04
CA GLY A 6 0.21 -18.49 15.92
C GLY A 6 -1.27 -18.68 15.56
N ASN A 7 -1.81 -19.88 15.77
CA ASN A 7 -3.23 -20.21 15.55
C ASN A 7 -3.78 -19.79 14.16
N GLY A 8 -3.00 -20.00 13.09
CA GLY A 8 -3.39 -19.59 11.73
C GLY A 8 -3.36 -18.08 11.49
N GLN A 9 -2.82 -17.30 12.42
CA GLN A 9 -2.65 -15.86 12.34
C GLN A 9 -1.19 -15.46 12.13
N PHE A 10 -1.03 -14.35 11.44
CA PHE A 10 0.23 -13.67 11.15
C PHE A 10 0.04 -12.18 11.38
N SER A 11 1.01 -11.55 12.03
CA SER A 11 1.16 -10.09 12.04
C SER A 11 2.63 -9.76 11.93
N GLY A 12 2.99 -8.71 11.19
CA GLY A 12 4.37 -8.28 11.12
C GLY A 12 4.55 -6.87 10.60
N THR A 13 5.63 -6.26 11.08
CA THR A 13 6.07 -4.93 10.67
C THR A 13 7.52 -4.99 10.22
N ARG A 14 7.81 -4.42 9.06
CA ARG A 14 9.15 -4.20 8.54
C ARG A 14 9.34 -2.70 8.31
N GLN A 15 10.50 -2.21 8.71
CA GLN A 15 10.96 -0.87 8.41
C GLN A 15 12.40 -0.97 7.91
N ALA A 16 12.75 -0.15 6.94
CA ALA A 16 14.11 -0.01 6.44
C ALA A 16 14.37 1.46 6.05
N THR A 17 15.63 1.87 6.20
CA THR A 17 16.13 3.13 5.68
C THR A 17 17.24 2.80 4.68
N GLY A 18 17.10 3.27 3.46
CA GLY A 18 18.06 3.05 2.38
C GLY A 18 19.15 4.12 2.35
N PRO A 19 20.13 3.97 1.45
CA PRO A 19 21.10 5.02 1.15
C PRO A 19 20.38 6.34 0.83
N ASN A 20 20.94 7.47 1.28
CA ASN A 20 20.38 8.82 1.12
C ASN A 20 19.09 9.09 1.92
N GLY A 21 18.76 8.27 2.92
CA GLY A 21 17.70 8.57 3.88
C GLY A 21 16.27 8.23 3.42
N GLY A 22 16.11 7.59 2.27
CA GLY A 22 14.81 7.06 1.85
C GLY A 22 14.31 5.99 2.83
N THR A 23 13.01 5.96 3.13
CA THR A 23 12.42 5.03 4.10
C THR A 23 11.38 4.13 3.47
N TYR A 24 11.22 2.95 4.05
CA TYR A 24 10.19 1.98 3.69
C TYR A 24 9.57 1.40 4.96
N THR A 25 8.25 1.30 4.98
CA THR A 25 7.49 0.57 5.99
C THR A 25 6.51 -0.39 5.34
N ASN A 26 6.33 -1.55 5.98
CA ASN A 26 5.31 -2.50 5.61
C ASN A 26 4.71 -3.11 6.87
N GLN A 27 3.39 -3.11 6.95
CA GLN A 27 2.59 -3.75 7.97
C GLN A 27 1.68 -4.75 7.30
N LYS A 28 1.68 -5.99 7.79
CA LYS A 28 0.85 -7.08 7.25
C LYS A 28 0.16 -7.82 8.38
N THR A 29 -1.10 -8.16 8.16
CA THR A 29 -1.81 -9.14 8.98
C THR A 29 -2.49 -10.17 8.08
N ALA A 30 -2.56 -11.41 8.55
CA ALA A 30 -3.32 -12.46 7.89
C ALA A 30 -3.89 -13.40 8.95
N GLY A 31 -5.12 -13.88 8.76
CA GLY A 31 -5.74 -14.82 9.68
C GLY A 31 -7.25 -14.86 9.49
N ASN A 32 -7.88 -15.99 9.83
CA ASN A 32 -9.34 -16.17 9.75
C ASN A 32 -9.93 -15.80 8.37
N GLY A 33 -9.22 -16.14 7.28
CA GLY A 33 -9.63 -15.81 5.91
C GLY A 33 -9.44 -14.34 5.51
N GLN A 34 -8.93 -13.49 6.40
CA GLN A 34 -8.69 -12.08 6.16
C GLN A 34 -7.21 -11.79 5.96
N TYR A 35 -6.90 -10.80 5.13
CA TYR A 35 -5.56 -10.30 4.86
C TYR A 35 -5.58 -8.77 4.81
N SER A 36 -4.58 -8.12 5.42
CA SER A 36 -4.29 -6.71 5.23
C SER A 36 -2.80 -6.46 5.01
N ASP A 37 -2.47 -5.46 4.21
CA ASP A 37 -1.10 -5.10 3.87
C ASP A 37 -1.01 -3.63 3.50
N THR A 38 -0.35 -2.87 4.35
CA THR A 38 -0.08 -1.46 4.18
C THR A 38 1.41 -1.28 3.92
N ARG A 39 1.76 -0.57 2.86
CA ARG A 39 3.12 -0.21 2.49
C ARG A 39 3.22 1.29 2.33
N THR A 40 4.32 1.84 2.83
CA THR A 40 4.70 3.23 2.58
C THR A 40 6.17 3.27 2.22
N ALA A 41 6.52 4.07 1.22
CA ALA A 41 7.90 4.37 0.88
C ALA A 41 8.03 5.88 0.67
N ILE A 42 9.12 6.45 1.15
CA ILE A 42 9.48 7.85 0.94
C ILE A 42 10.88 7.86 0.33
N GLY A 43 10.98 8.38 -0.88
CA GLY A 43 12.24 8.56 -1.59
C GLY A 43 13.05 9.74 -1.03
N PRO A 44 14.36 9.77 -1.28
CA PRO A 44 15.25 10.84 -0.82
C PRO A 44 14.90 12.22 -1.38
N ASN A 45 14.16 12.27 -2.49
CA ASN A 45 13.67 13.50 -3.12
C ASN A 45 12.25 13.90 -2.67
N GLY A 46 11.70 13.27 -1.63
CA GLY A 46 10.36 13.55 -1.13
C GLY A 46 9.22 12.88 -1.92
N ALA A 47 9.53 12.13 -2.99
CA ALA A 47 8.53 11.31 -3.68
C ALA A 47 7.99 10.23 -2.72
N THR A 48 6.70 9.94 -2.77
CA THR A 48 6.08 8.94 -1.90
C THR A 48 5.34 7.88 -2.68
N TYR A 49 5.29 6.68 -2.12
CA TYR A 49 4.44 5.60 -2.56
C TYR A 49 3.70 5.02 -1.37
N SER A 50 2.39 4.85 -1.49
CA SER A 50 1.59 4.08 -0.56
C SER A 50 0.82 2.98 -1.28
N SER A 51 0.63 1.86 -0.61
CA SER A 51 -0.29 0.83 -1.07
C SER A 51 -0.99 0.20 0.12
N GLU A 52 -2.31 0.14 0.03
CA GLU A 52 -3.16 -0.56 0.97
C GLU A 52 -3.86 -1.67 0.24
N ARG A 53 -3.87 -2.86 0.84
CA ARG A 53 -4.61 -4.00 0.33
C ARG A 53 -5.34 -4.68 1.47
N SER A 54 -6.60 -4.96 1.26
CA SER A 54 -7.39 -5.85 2.10
C SER A 54 -8.00 -6.95 1.23
N ALA A 55 -8.12 -8.15 1.79
CA ALA A 55 -8.80 -9.26 1.14
C ALA A 55 -9.51 -10.13 2.16
N GLN A 56 -10.65 -10.67 1.75
CA GLN A 56 -11.45 -11.65 2.46
C GLN A 56 -12.18 -12.54 1.43
N PRO A 57 -12.85 -13.63 1.81
CA PRO A 57 -13.50 -14.49 0.83
C PRO A 57 -14.50 -13.71 -0.04
N GLY A 58 -14.31 -13.76 -1.35
CA GLY A 58 -15.17 -13.07 -2.32
C GLY A 58 -14.87 -11.57 -2.54
N GLU A 59 -14.00 -10.97 -1.73
CA GLU A 59 -13.74 -9.53 -1.76
C GLU A 59 -12.26 -9.17 -1.67
N LEU A 60 -11.85 -8.19 -2.47
CA LEU A 60 -10.51 -7.60 -2.41
C LEU A 60 -10.61 -6.11 -2.67
N THR A 61 -9.88 -5.31 -1.89
CA THR A 61 -9.65 -3.89 -2.19
C THR A 61 -8.15 -3.64 -2.24
N SER A 62 -7.70 -2.88 -3.22
CA SER A 62 -6.32 -2.47 -3.35
C SER A 62 -6.26 -1.03 -3.83
N THR A 63 -5.67 -0.16 -3.03
CA THR A 63 -5.38 1.22 -3.40
C THR A 63 -3.88 1.40 -3.49
N LYS A 64 -3.42 2.12 -4.51
CA LYS A 64 -2.03 2.51 -4.71
C LYS A 64 -1.99 3.98 -5.01
N THR A 65 -1.15 4.71 -4.30
CA THR A 65 -0.91 6.13 -4.55
C THR A 65 0.58 6.36 -4.71
N ALA A 66 0.95 7.11 -5.73
CA ALA A 66 2.30 7.63 -5.92
C ALA A 66 2.24 9.14 -6.02
N VAL A 67 3.12 9.83 -5.29
CA VAL A 67 3.28 11.28 -5.36
C VAL A 67 4.69 11.57 -5.80
N GLY A 68 4.84 12.26 -6.93
CA GLY A 68 6.14 12.71 -7.42
C GLY A 68 6.72 13.83 -6.54
N PRO A 69 8.01 14.13 -6.67
CA PRO A 69 8.68 15.17 -5.87
C PRO A 69 8.05 16.57 -6.05
N ASN A 70 7.39 16.80 -7.18
CA ASN A 70 6.73 18.07 -7.51
C ASN A 70 5.21 18.05 -7.23
N GLY A 71 4.71 17.05 -6.49
CA GLY A 71 3.30 16.98 -6.08
C GLY A 71 2.33 16.40 -7.11
N ALA A 72 2.79 16.00 -8.30
CA ALA A 72 1.95 15.22 -9.22
C ALA A 72 1.55 13.88 -8.58
N THR A 73 0.28 13.48 -8.67
CA THR A 73 -0.22 12.27 -8.02
C THR A 73 -0.80 11.27 -9.03
N TYR A 74 -0.57 10.00 -8.78
CA TYR A 74 -1.23 8.88 -9.44
C TYR A 74 -1.92 8.01 -8.39
N THR A 75 -3.20 7.69 -8.60
CA THR A 75 -3.95 6.75 -7.77
C THR A 75 -4.59 5.66 -8.63
N ASP A 76 -4.43 4.39 -8.24
CA ASP A 76 -5.10 3.20 -8.81
C ASP A 76 -5.86 2.52 -7.68
N GLN A 77 -7.18 2.45 -7.80
CA GLN A 77 -8.07 1.77 -6.87
C GLN A 77 -8.76 0.62 -7.57
N ARG A 78 -8.49 -0.59 -7.11
CA ARG A 78 -9.12 -1.81 -7.58
C ARG A 78 -9.97 -2.44 -6.50
N THR A 79 -11.19 -2.81 -6.85
CA THR A 79 -12.05 -3.65 -6.03
C THR A 79 -12.44 -4.91 -6.78
N VAL A 80 -12.54 -6.00 -6.04
CA VAL A 80 -13.18 -7.24 -6.48
C VAL A 80 -14.29 -7.52 -5.49
N SER A 81 -15.50 -7.78 -5.97
CA SER A 81 -16.62 -8.21 -5.13
C SER A 81 -17.45 -9.22 -5.92
N ASN A 82 -17.65 -10.40 -5.35
CA ASN A 82 -18.44 -11.48 -5.95
C ASN A 82 -18.05 -11.80 -7.41
N GLY A 83 -16.74 -11.81 -7.68
CA GLY A 83 -16.18 -12.10 -9.02
C GLY A 83 -16.23 -10.94 -10.01
N GLN A 84 -16.82 -9.80 -9.65
CA GLN A 84 -16.77 -8.58 -10.45
C GLN A 84 -15.54 -7.75 -10.09
N VAL A 85 -14.88 -7.16 -11.09
CA VAL A 85 -13.70 -6.31 -10.91
C VAL A 85 -14.04 -4.88 -11.32
N THR A 86 -13.77 -3.93 -10.45
CA THR A 86 -13.78 -2.50 -10.78
C THR A 86 -12.37 -1.94 -10.61
N ASN A 87 -11.94 -1.10 -11.55
CA ASN A 87 -10.68 -0.39 -11.44
C ASN A 87 -10.87 1.08 -11.82
N SER A 88 -10.43 1.98 -10.94
CA SER A 88 -10.42 3.43 -11.16
C SER A 88 -9.00 3.96 -11.09
N ARG A 89 -8.67 4.87 -12.01
CA ARG A 89 -7.35 5.49 -12.11
C ARG A 89 -7.50 6.99 -12.20
N THR A 90 -6.73 7.70 -11.39
CA THR A 90 -6.71 9.15 -11.36
C THR A 90 -5.29 9.64 -11.46
N VAL A 91 -5.06 10.61 -12.35
CA VAL A 91 -3.80 11.32 -12.48
C VAL A 91 -4.09 12.79 -12.22
N THR A 92 -3.39 13.38 -11.27
CA THR A 92 -3.46 14.81 -10.98
C THR A 92 -2.08 15.40 -11.30
N PRO A 93 -1.98 16.34 -12.25
CA PRO A 93 -0.73 17.03 -12.54
C PRO A 93 -0.18 17.77 -11.31
N ALA A 94 1.12 18.10 -11.35
CA ALA A 94 1.70 18.99 -10.36
C ALA A 94 1.00 20.37 -10.39
N PRO A 95 0.85 21.04 -9.23
CA PRO A 95 0.41 22.44 -9.19
C PRO A 95 1.24 23.29 -10.15
N GLN A 96 0.57 24.18 -10.89
CA GLN A 96 1.27 25.15 -11.72
C GLN A 96 1.71 26.34 -10.85
N PRO A 97 2.91 26.91 -11.11
CA PRO A 97 3.41 28.07 -10.39
C PRO A 97 2.57 29.34 -10.62
#